data_AF-A0A9E2MQB2-F1
#
_entry.id   AF-A0A9E2MQB2-F1
#
_cell.length_a   1.000
_cell.length_b   1.000
_cell.length_c   1.000
_cell.angle_alpha   90.00
_cell.angle_beta   90.00
_cell.angle_gamma   90.00
#
_symmetry.space_group_name_H-M   'P 1'
#
loop_
_entity.id
_entity.type
_entity.pdbx_description
1 polymer ?
#
loop_
_entity_poly.entity_id
_entity_poly.type
_entity_poly.pdbx_seq_one_letter_code
_entity_poly.pdbx_strand_id
1 'polypeptide(L)'
;MFFRRGLKIFTYIMVISGVLLMSQNSAYSEIVDKVLVVVNEEVITQRDFDRMFVPIAQSYRTNYEGKELERQLESVRAGLLDQLINSKVTISLAKKAEITVDEEELKRRVDKVKAYYDSEETFLQVLNSKGTNLTEFNQEVRDQMLAQKLVEQEVSAKIVITPAE
;
A
#
# COMPACT_ATOMS: atom_id res chain seq x y z
N MET A 1 -12.60 71.27 5.63
CA MET A 1 -12.82 70.19 6.63
C MET A 1 -13.24 68.85 5.98
N PHE A 2 -12.77 68.51 4.77
CA PHE A 2 -13.28 67.34 4.01
C PHE A 2 -12.24 66.22 3.74
N PHE A 3 -10.95 66.45 4.04
CA PHE A 3 -9.88 65.52 3.64
C PHE A 3 -9.54 64.42 4.66
N ARG A 4 -10.07 64.47 5.90
CA ARG A 4 -9.76 63.51 6.98
C ARG A 4 -10.71 62.31 7.08
N ARG A 5 -11.83 62.31 6.32
CA ARG A 5 -12.83 61.22 6.35
C ARG A 5 -12.51 60.10 5.35
N GLY A 6 -11.94 60.42 4.19
CA GLY A 6 -11.57 59.43 3.17
C GLY A 6 -10.46 58.48 3.61
N LEU A 7 -9.48 58.97 4.38
CA LEU A 7 -8.35 58.15 4.84
C LEU A 7 -8.80 57.05 5.80
N LYS A 8 -9.75 57.34 6.71
CA LYS A 8 -10.27 56.35 7.68
C LYS A 8 -11.11 55.25 7.00
N ILE A 9 -11.83 55.58 5.93
CA ILE A 9 -12.62 54.61 5.14
C ILE A 9 -11.67 53.69 4.36
N PHE A 10 -10.58 54.25 3.82
CA PHE A 10 -9.56 53.48 3.11
C PHE A 10 -8.79 52.53 4.05
N THR A 11 -8.46 52.96 5.27
CA THR A 11 -7.86 52.07 6.28
C THR A 11 -8.82 50.94 6.70
N TYR A 12 -10.12 51.20 6.80
CA TYR A 12 -11.11 50.18 7.18
C TYR A 12 -11.29 49.12 6.07
N ILE A 13 -11.27 49.53 4.79
CA ILE A 13 -11.33 48.62 3.64
C ILE A 13 -10.04 47.77 3.55
N MET A 14 -8.88 48.35 3.86
CA MET A 14 -7.61 47.62 3.85
C MET A 14 -7.51 46.57 4.97
N VAL A 15 -8.07 46.85 6.15
CA VAL A 15 -8.12 45.89 7.28
C VAL A 15 -9.12 44.75 7.02
N ILE A 16 -10.26 45.02 6.37
CA ILE A 16 -11.24 43.99 5.99
C ILE A 16 -10.68 43.07 4.88
N SER A 17 -9.90 43.62 3.95
CA SER A 17 -9.25 42.83 2.89
C SER A 17 -8.12 41.93 3.44
N GLY A 18 -7.42 42.36 4.49
CA GLY A 18 -6.37 41.57 5.15
C GLY A 18 -6.90 40.36 5.93
N VAL A 19 -8.11 40.43 6.49
CA VAL A 19 -8.72 39.33 7.25
C VAL A 19 -9.31 38.24 6.35
N LEU A 20 -9.65 38.55 5.09
CA LEU A 20 -10.17 37.56 4.15
C LEU A 20 -9.11 36.62 3.56
N LEU A 21 -7.81 36.90 3.72
CA LEU A 21 -6.73 36.08 3.14
C LEU A 21 -6.17 35.02 4.10
N MET A 22 -6.65 34.94 5.35
CA MET A 22 -6.13 33.99 6.35
C MET A 22 -7.00 32.74 6.57
N SER A 23 -8.03 32.51 5.74
CA SER A 23 -8.93 31.35 5.87
C SER A 23 -8.79 30.36 4.72
N GLN A 24 -7.57 30.14 4.22
CA GLN A 24 -7.24 28.96 3.43
C GLN A 24 -7.02 27.79 4.41
N ASN A 25 -8.10 27.35 5.07
CA ASN A 25 -8.09 26.05 5.70
C ASN A 25 -8.06 25.04 4.56
N SER A 26 -6.85 24.58 4.23
CA SER A 26 -6.65 23.39 3.41
C SER A 26 -7.42 22.27 4.09
N ALA A 27 -8.62 21.96 3.55
CA ALA A 27 -9.35 20.77 3.92
C ALA A 27 -8.43 19.59 3.58
N TYR A 28 -7.80 19.04 4.61
CA TYR A 28 -7.07 17.80 4.52
C TYR A 28 -8.13 16.74 4.21
N SER A 29 -8.28 16.43 2.92
CA SER A 29 -9.09 15.32 2.46
C SER A 29 -8.43 14.05 2.99
N GLU A 30 -8.87 13.60 4.17
CA GLU A 30 -8.55 12.27 4.67
C GLU A 30 -9.09 11.29 3.63
N ILE A 31 -8.19 10.68 2.87
CA ILE A 31 -8.56 9.66 1.88
C ILE A 31 -8.99 8.44 2.69
N VAL A 32 -10.27 8.39 3.05
CA VAL A 32 -10.87 7.21 3.69
C VAL A 32 -10.88 6.11 2.66
N ASP A 33 -9.96 5.16 2.82
CA ASP A 33 -9.92 3.98 1.96
C ASP A 33 -11.16 3.13 2.17
N LYS A 34 -11.84 2.82 1.06
CA LYS A 34 -12.98 1.92 1.09
C LYS A 34 -12.49 0.50 1.43
N VAL A 35 -13.04 -0.08 2.49
CA VAL A 35 -12.84 -1.48 2.84
C VAL A 35 -13.52 -2.36 1.79
N LEU A 36 -12.76 -3.27 1.18
CA LEU A 36 -13.26 -4.24 0.22
C LEU A 36 -13.65 -5.55 0.91
N VAL A 37 -12.74 -6.09 1.73
CA VAL A 37 -12.90 -7.36 2.46
C VAL A 37 -12.18 -7.27 3.81
N VAL A 38 -12.75 -7.90 4.84
CA VAL A 38 -12.10 -8.09 6.14
C VAL A 38 -11.81 -9.57 6.33
N VAL A 39 -10.58 -9.91 6.69
CA VAL A 39 -10.07 -11.27 6.87
C VAL A 39 -9.49 -11.38 8.28
N ASN A 40 -10.24 -11.94 9.22
CA ASN A 40 -9.91 -11.90 10.65
C ASN A 40 -9.68 -10.46 11.13
N GLU A 41 -8.44 -10.13 11.50
CA GLU A 41 -7.99 -8.81 11.96
C GLU A 41 -7.35 -7.98 10.83
N GLU A 42 -7.18 -8.56 9.64
CA GLU A 42 -6.59 -7.91 8.47
C GLU A 42 -7.67 -7.32 7.57
N VAL A 43 -7.40 -6.14 7.01
CA VAL A 43 -8.30 -5.45 6.08
C VAL A 43 -7.65 -5.39 4.71
N ILE A 44 -8.43 -5.67 3.68
CA ILE A 44 -8.07 -5.46 2.28
C ILE A 44 -8.87 -4.24 1.81
N THR A 45 -8.16 -3.16 1.46
CA THR A 45 -8.79 -1.94 0.96
C THR A 45 -8.92 -1.95 -0.56
N GLN A 46 -9.78 -1.09 -1.09
CA GLN A 46 -9.90 -0.84 -2.52
C GLN A 46 -8.56 -0.37 -3.11
N ARG A 47 -7.78 0.44 -2.38
CA ARG A 47 -6.47 0.90 -2.83
C ARG A 47 -5.48 -0.25 -2.99
N ASP A 48 -5.43 -1.16 -2.01
CA ASP A 48 -4.56 -2.34 -2.08
C ASP A 48 -4.89 -3.20 -3.30
N PHE A 49 -6.19 -3.39 -3.55
CA PHE A 49 -6.67 -4.14 -4.71
C PHE A 49 -6.31 -3.43 -6.02
N ASP A 50 -6.61 -2.14 -6.14
CA ASP A 50 -6.41 -1.38 -7.37
C ASP A 50 -4.92 -1.23 -7.74
N ARG A 51 -4.03 -1.11 -6.75
CA ARG A 51 -2.58 -1.06 -6.96
C ARG A 51 -2.08 -2.28 -7.75
N MET A 52 -2.64 -3.44 -7.49
CA MET A 52 -2.30 -4.68 -8.20
C MET A 52 -3.15 -4.89 -9.45
N PHE A 53 -4.45 -4.57 -9.40
CA PHE A 53 -5.39 -4.87 -10.48
C PHE A 53 -5.23 -3.96 -11.70
N VAL A 54 -5.07 -2.64 -11.50
CA VAL A 54 -5.01 -1.65 -12.59
C VAL A 54 -3.92 -1.97 -13.62
N PRO A 55 -2.65 -2.22 -13.26
CA PRO A 55 -1.61 -2.53 -14.25
C PRO A 55 -1.89 -3.84 -14.99
N ILE A 56 -2.42 -4.86 -14.31
CA ILE A 56 -2.82 -6.12 -14.95
C ILE A 56 -3.95 -5.86 -15.94
N ALA A 57 -4.99 -5.13 -15.52
CA ALA A 57 -6.12 -4.81 -16.37
C ALA A 57 -5.71 -4.01 -17.61
N GLN A 58 -4.75 -3.08 -17.47
CA GLN A 58 -4.18 -2.35 -18.61
C GLN A 58 -3.48 -3.29 -19.60
N SER A 59 -2.70 -4.26 -19.12
CA SER A 59 -2.06 -5.25 -19.98
C SER A 59 -3.05 -6.18 -20.69
N TYR A 60 -4.20 -6.48 -20.10
CA TYR A 60 -5.24 -7.28 -20.78
C TYR A 60 -5.95 -6.48 -21.88
N ARG A 61 -6.15 -5.17 -21.66
CA ARG A 61 -6.76 -4.27 -22.65
C ARG A 61 -5.94 -4.13 -23.94
N THR A 62 -4.66 -4.50 -23.95
CA THR A 62 -3.85 -4.49 -25.18
C THR A 62 -4.05 -5.75 -26.02
N ASN A 63 -4.63 -6.81 -25.47
CA ASN A 63 -4.74 -8.12 -26.13
C ASN A 63 -6.19 -8.60 -26.34
N TYR A 64 -7.15 -8.04 -25.59
CA TYR A 64 -8.56 -8.46 -25.62
C TYR A 64 -9.49 -7.26 -25.71
N GLU A 65 -10.65 -7.47 -26.36
CA GLU A 65 -11.70 -6.46 -26.50
C GLU A 65 -13.10 -7.05 -26.28
N GLY A 66 -14.09 -6.17 -26.09
CA GLY A 66 -15.50 -6.55 -25.94
C GLY A 66 -15.76 -7.54 -24.80
N LYS A 67 -16.65 -8.51 -25.04
CA LYS A 67 -17.08 -9.49 -24.03
C LYS A 67 -15.94 -10.39 -23.53
N GLU A 68 -14.94 -10.66 -24.37
CA GLU A 68 -13.82 -11.51 -23.94
C GLU A 68 -12.93 -10.77 -22.95
N LEU A 69 -12.69 -9.47 -23.16
CA LEU A 69 -11.98 -8.65 -22.18
C LEU A 69 -12.71 -8.63 -20.82
N GLU A 70 -14.02 -8.43 -20.82
CA GLU A 70 -14.82 -8.42 -19.59
C GLU A 70 -14.67 -9.75 -18.82
N ARG A 71 -14.82 -10.88 -19.51
CA ARG A 71 -14.67 -12.23 -18.94
C ARG A 71 -13.28 -12.46 -18.35
N GLN A 72 -12.23 -12.04 -19.04
CA GLN A 72 -10.85 -12.15 -18.57
C GLN A 72 -10.62 -11.28 -17.33
N LEU A 73 -11.07 -10.03 -17.35
CA LEU A 73 -10.92 -9.11 -16.22
C LEU A 73 -11.68 -9.57 -14.99
N GLU A 74 -12.86 -10.20 -15.15
CA GLU A 74 -13.59 -10.83 -14.03
C GLU A 74 -12.82 -11.98 -13.42
N SER A 75 -12.27 -12.89 -14.24
CA SER A 75 -11.44 -14.00 -13.77
C SER A 75 -10.19 -13.51 -13.04
N VAL A 76 -9.51 -12.49 -13.59
CA VAL A 76 -8.33 -11.87 -12.97
C VAL A 76 -8.70 -11.20 -11.66
N ARG A 77 -9.83 -10.48 -11.61
CA ARG A 77 -10.31 -9.83 -10.38
C ARG A 77 -10.55 -10.85 -9.28
N ALA A 78 -11.25 -11.94 -9.58
CA ALA A 78 -11.50 -13.01 -8.62
C ALA A 78 -10.20 -13.64 -8.12
N GLY A 79 -9.31 -14.04 -9.04
CA GLY A 79 -8.04 -14.66 -8.67
C GLY A 79 -7.12 -13.74 -7.85
N LEU A 80 -7.09 -12.44 -8.17
CA LEU A 80 -6.32 -11.47 -7.39
C LEU A 80 -6.91 -11.28 -5.98
N LEU A 81 -8.23 -11.22 -5.86
CA LEU A 81 -8.88 -11.10 -4.56
C LEU A 81 -8.60 -12.33 -3.69
N ASP A 82 -8.71 -13.53 -4.25
CA ASP A 82 -8.38 -14.77 -3.56
C ASP A 82 -6.91 -14.80 -3.12
N GLN A 83 -5.99 -14.32 -3.97
CA GLN A 83 -4.58 -14.20 -3.61
C GLN A 83 -4.37 -13.24 -2.42
N LEU A 84 -5.03 -12.08 -2.43
CA LEU A 84 -4.95 -11.11 -1.34
C LEU A 84 -5.53 -11.68 -0.05
N ILE A 85 -6.67 -12.36 -0.11
CA ILE A 85 -7.29 -13.03 1.04
C ILE A 85 -6.32 -14.08 1.61
N ASN A 86 -5.77 -14.96 0.77
CA ASN A 86 -4.83 -15.99 1.21
C ASN A 86 -3.58 -15.40 1.86
N SER A 87 -3.06 -14.30 1.31
CA SER A 87 -1.95 -13.56 1.91
C SER A 87 -2.33 -13.07 3.32
N LYS A 88 -3.48 -12.41 3.47
CA LYS A 88 -3.96 -11.92 4.77
C LYS A 88 -4.23 -13.04 5.78
N VAL A 89 -4.79 -14.17 5.34
CA VAL A 89 -4.94 -15.36 6.18
C VAL A 89 -3.58 -15.85 6.67
N THR A 90 -2.59 -15.95 5.78
CA THR A 90 -1.24 -16.41 6.12
C THR A 90 -0.58 -15.51 7.17
N ILE A 91 -0.67 -14.18 6.98
CA ILE A 91 -0.13 -13.23 7.96
C ILE A 91 -0.88 -13.32 9.30
N SER A 92 -2.21 -13.46 9.27
CA SER A 92 -3.01 -13.67 10.49
C SER A 92 -2.60 -14.93 11.24
N LEU A 93 -2.32 -16.03 10.53
CA LEU A 93 -1.82 -17.28 11.14
C LEU A 93 -0.41 -17.12 11.70
N ALA A 94 0.50 -16.47 10.98
CA ALA A 94 1.86 -16.21 11.46
C ALA A 94 1.85 -15.38 12.75
N LYS A 95 1.00 -14.35 12.82
CA LYS A 95 0.81 -13.54 14.04
C LYS A 95 0.25 -14.37 15.20
N LYS A 96 -0.75 -15.23 14.94
CA LYS A 96 -1.32 -16.13 15.96
C LYS A 96 -0.32 -17.17 16.47
N ALA A 97 0.63 -17.58 15.63
CA ALA A 97 1.72 -18.48 15.99
C ALA A 97 2.90 -17.76 16.67
N GLU A 98 2.77 -16.46 16.99
CA GLU A 98 3.80 -15.62 17.60
C GLU A 98 5.11 -15.56 16.79
N ILE A 99 5.02 -15.81 15.48
CA ILE A 99 6.16 -15.73 14.57
C ILE A 99 6.45 -14.26 14.32
N THR A 100 7.70 -13.88 14.55
CA THR A 100 8.18 -12.51 14.37
C THR A 100 9.40 -12.45 13.45
N VAL A 101 9.57 -11.29 12.83
CA VAL A 101 10.73 -10.96 12.00
C VAL A 101 11.48 -9.86 12.72
N ASP A 102 12.75 -10.11 13.02
CA ASP A 102 13.62 -9.13 13.65
C ASP A 102 13.98 -8.01 12.66
N GLU A 103 14.15 -6.79 13.16
CA GLU A 103 14.44 -5.61 12.32
C GLU A 103 15.78 -5.72 11.61
N GLU A 104 16.80 -6.34 12.23
CA GLU A 104 18.08 -6.55 11.54
C GLU A 104 17.94 -7.58 10.42
N GLU A 105 17.13 -8.62 10.63
CA GLU A 105 16.85 -9.62 9.61
C GLU A 105 16.13 -9.00 8.41
N LEU A 106 15.10 -8.19 8.68
CA LEU A 106 14.40 -7.43 7.65
C LEU A 106 15.36 -6.51 6.90
N LYS A 107 16.16 -5.72 7.62
CA LYS A 107 17.13 -4.81 7.01
C LYS A 107 18.10 -5.56 6.11
N ARG A 108 18.66 -6.69 6.56
CA ARG A 108 19.55 -7.53 5.74
C ARG A 108 18.83 -8.04 4.48
N ARG A 109 17.56 -8.41 4.58
CA ARG A 109 16.76 -8.88 3.43
C ARG A 109 16.51 -7.74 2.44
N VAL A 110 16.14 -6.57 2.92
CA VAL A 110 15.92 -5.35 2.12
C VAL A 110 17.22 -4.92 1.45
N ASP A 111 18.35 -4.90 2.16
CA ASP A 111 19.65 -4.53 1.61
C ASP A 111 20.10 -5.50 0.50
N LYS A 112 19.82 -6.80 0.65
CA LYS A 112 20.03 -7.78 -0.44
C LYS A 112 19.20 -7.46 -1.68
N VAL A 113 17.95 -6.98 -1.51
CA VAL A 113 17.12 -6.59 -2.66
C VAL A 113 17.63 -5.29 -3.28
N LYS A 114 18.02 -4.30 -2.46
CA LYS A 114 18.62 -3.04 -2.92
C LYS A 114 19.89 -3.27 -3.74
N ALA A 115 20.69 -4.29 -3.39
CA ALA A 115 21.92 -4.63 -4.09
C ALA A 115 21.74 -5.10 -5.55
N TYR A 116 20.51 -5.41 -5.99
CA TYR A 116 20.22 -5.70 -7.41
C TYR A 116 20.06 -4.44 -8.27
N TYR A 117 20.05 -3.26 -7.67
CA TYR A 117 19.91 -1.99 -8.37
C TYR A 117 21.23 -1.22 -8.33
N ASP A 118 21.50 -0.46 -9.40
CA ASP A 118 22.76 0.28 -9.56
C ASP A 118 22.98 1.35 -8.47
N SER A 119 21.88 1.89 -7.92
CA SER A 119 21.93 2.87 -6.84
C SER A 119 20.65 2.85 -5.99
N GLU A 120 20.73 3.43 -4.79
CA GLU A 120 19.55 3.62 -3.94
C GLU A 120 18.51 4.54 -4.60
N GLU A 121 18.96 5.56 -5.35
CA GLU A 121 18.06 6.43 -6.09
C GLU A 121 17.27 5.64 -7.15
N THR A 122 17.96 4.79 -7.92
CA THR A 122 17.33 3.92 -8.92
C THR A 122 16.31 2.99 -8.26
N PHE A 123 16.63 2.42 -7.11
CA PHE A 123 15.71 1.59 -6.34
C PHE A 123 14.44 2.37 -5.93
N LEU A 124 14.60 3.57 -5.36
CA LEU A 124 13.47 4.41 -4.96
C LEU A 124 12.63 4.86 -6.16
N GLN A 125 13.25 5.16 -7.31
CA GLN A 125 12.54 5.46 -8.55
C GLN A 125 11.70 4.26 -9.03
N VAL A 126 12.22 3.03 -8.91
CA VAL A 126 11.47 1.81 -9.25
C VAL A 126 10.31 1.56 -8.29
N LEU A 127 10.47 1.85 -6.99
CA LEU A 127 9.34 1.77 -6.05
C LEU A 127 8.25 2.78 -6.41
N ASN A 128 8.63 4.03 -6.68
CA ASN A 128 7.69 5.08 -7.06
C ASN A 128 6.98 4.77 -8.38
N SER A 129 7.68 4.22 -9.38
CA SER A 129 7.06 3.84 -10.66
C SER A 129 6.06 2.67 -10.53
N LYS A 130 6.23 1.84 -9.50
CA LYS A 130 5.29 0.79 -9.09
C LYS A 130 4.17 1.29 -8.18
N GLY A 131 4.16 2.59 -7.84
CA GLY A 131 3.16 3.17 -6.94
C GLY A 131 3.29 2.70 -5.49
N THR A 132 4.50 2.37 -5.05
CA THR A 132 4.81 2.00 -3.66
C THR A 132 5.95 2.88 -3.13
N ASN A 133 6.23 2.82 -1.83
CA ASN A 133 7.31 3.55 -1.18
C ASN A 133 8.15 2.60 -0.32
N LEU A 134 9.25 3.10 0.26
CA LEU A 134 10.15 2.26 1.07
C LEU A 134 9.45 1.63 2.28
N THR A 135 8.54 2.35 2.93
CA THR A 135 7.81 1.85 4.10
C THR A 135 6.90 0.69 3.72
N GLU A 136 6.11 0.85 2.66
CA GLU A 136 5.24 -0.19 2.12
C GLU A 136 6.05 -1.39 1.63
N PHE A 137 7.15 -1.16 0.92
CA PHE A 137 8.05 -2.22 0.48
C PHE A 137 8.65 -3.01 1.64
N ASN A 138 9.12 -2.33 2.70
CA ASN A 138 9.63 -3.00 3.90
C ASN A 138 8.54 -3.86 4.56
N GLN A 139 7.30 -3.38 4.57
CA GLN A 139 6.18 -4.17 5.08
C GLN A 139 5.90 -5.40 4.20
N GLU A 140 5.92 -5.25 2.87
CA GLU A 140 5.77 -6.38 1.94
C GLU A 140 6.87 -7.44 2.13
N VAL A 141 8.13 -7.01 2.33
CA VAL A 141 9.24 -7.93 2.62
C VAL A 141 9.05 -8.62 3.97
N ARG A 142 8.61 -7.89 5.00
CA ARG A 142 8.30 -8.46 6.33
C ARG A 142 7.21 -9.52 6.22
N ASP A 143 6.13 -9.23 5.50
CA ASP A 143 5.01 -10.15 5.28
C ASP A 143 5.48 -11.43 4.56
N GLN A 144 6.34 -11.31 3.54
CA GLN A 144 6.94 -12.47 2.87
C GLN A 144 7.80 -13.31 3.82
N MET A 145 8.60 -12.67 4.68
CA MET A 145 9.43 -13.37 5.67
C MET A 145 8.57 -14.08 6.72
N LEU A 146 7.47 -13.46 7.18
CA LEU A 146 6.52 -14.11 8.09
C LEU A 146 5.89 -15.35 7.47
N ALA A 147 5.45 -15.25 6.22
CA ALA A 147 4.88 -16.38 5.50
C ALA A 147 5.89 -17.53 5.34
N GLN A 148 7.14 -17.21 4.99
CA GLN A 148 8.21 -18.21 4.87
C GLN A 148 8.45 -18.92 6.20
N LYS A 149 8.60 -18.17 7.30
CA LYS A 149 8.82 -18.75 8.63
C LYS A 149 7.66 -19.63 9.10
N LEU A 150 6.42 -19.23 8.80
CA LEU A 150 5.25 -20.05 9.08
C LEU A 150 5.33 -21.40 8.36
N VAL A 151 5.65 -21.39 7.06
CA VAL A 151 5.82 -22.63 6.29
C VAL A 151 6.94 -23.49 6.88
N GLU A 152 8.09 -22.91 7.22
CA GLU A 152 9.22 -23.64 7.82
C GLU A 152 8.83 -24.30 9.15
N GLN A 153 8.07 -23.62 10.00
CA GLN A 153 7.59 -24.16 11.27
C GLN A 153 6.58 -25.31 11.07
N GLU A 154 5.57 -25.11 10.22
CA GLU A 154 4.53 -26.11 9.95
C GLU A 154 5.09 -27.36 9.26
N VAL A 155 6.04 -27.18 8.33
CA VAL A 155 6.72 -28.31 7.66
C VAL A 155 7.60 -29.07 8.66
N SER A 156 8.38 -28.36 9.49
CA SER A 156 9.23 -29.00 10.51
C SER A 156 8.41 -29.77 11.55
N ALA A 157 7.23 -29.27 11.91
CA ALA A 157 6.31 -29.96 12.83
C ALA A 157 5.71 -31.25 12.25
N LYS A 158 5.62 -31.35 10.91
CA LYS A 158 4.97 -32.48 10.21
C LYS A 158 5.95 -33.56 9.74
N ILE A 159 7.26 -33.28 9.67
CA ILE A 159 8.28 -34.28 9.33
C ILE A 159 8.60 -35.12 10.59
N VAL A 160 7.79 -36.14 10.84
CA VAL A 160 8.21 -37.27 11.67
C VAL A 160 9.14 -38.12 10.80
N ILE A 161 10.46 -37.97 10.99
CA ILE A 161 11.42 -38.91 10.44
C ILE A 161 11.22 -40.23 11.20
N THR A 162 10.42 -41.14 10.65
CA THR A 162 10.53 -42.54 11.03
C THR A 162 11.87 -43.02 10.46
N PRO A 163 12.85 -43.38 11.31
CA PRO A 163 14.07 -43.99 10.79
C PRO A 163 13.65 -45.24 10.02
N ALA A 164 13.91 -45.23 8.72
CA ALA A 164 13.88 -46.45 7.93
C ALA A 164 15.11 -47.27 8.34
N GLU A 165 14.88 -48.50 8.80
CA GLU A 165 15.91 -49.54 8.94
C GLU A 165 16.68 -49.76 7.63
#